data_AF-A0ABD2KL03-F1
#
_entry.id   AF-A0ABD2KL03-F1
#
_cell.length_a   1.000
_cell.length_b   1.000
_cell.length_c   1.000
_cell.angle_alpha   90.00
_cell.angle_beta   90.00
_cell.angle_gamma   90.00
#
_symmetry.space_group_name_H-M   'P 1'
#
loop_
_entity.id
_entity.type
_entity.pdbx_description
1 polymer ?
#
loop_
_entity_poly.entity_id
_entity_poly.type
_entity_poly.pdbx_seq_one_letter_code
_entity_poly.pdbx_strand_id
1 'polypeptide(L)'
;MPSLLKKFCALILICLITLLASTNPLEVANKRLKILVYSPTIGWSHMQFMGSIADTLVGAGHDVHIFRVSMNKRAETLPKEVFNVTNFHNFVPNFVQTGKFDINQMDNFKEPFDGKSFNTFLFQTNIIEQFGKITSEICRGN
;
A
#
# COMPACT_ATOMS: atom_id res chain seq x y z
N MET A 1 -43.05 -42.46 -8.98
CA MET A 1 -41.58 -42.26 -8.84
C MET A 1 -40.98 -41.14 -9.70
N PRO A 2 -41.35 -40.88 -10.98
CA PRO A 2 -40.64 -39.88 -11.81
C PRO A 2 -40.92 -38.41 -11.44
N SER A 3 -41.99 -38.14 -10.68
CA SER A 3 -42.35 -36.77 -10.25
C SER A 3 -41.54 -36.27 -9.05
N LEU A 4 -41.03 -37.17 -8.20
CA LEU A 4 -40.28 -36.80 -7.00
C LEU A 4 -38.84 -36.41 -7.35
N LEU A 5 -38.23 -37.15 -8.29
CA LEU A 5 -36.88 -36.86 -8.78
C LEU A 5 -36.81 -35.50 -9.50
N LYS A 6 -37.83 -35.16 -10.29
CA LYS A 6 -37.93 -33.85 -10.95
C LYS A 6 -38.03 -32.69 -9.95
N LYS A 7 -38.76 -32.88 -8.84
CA LYS A 7 -38.87 -31.90 -7.76
C LYS A 7 -37.55 -31.73 -7.01
N PHE A 8 -36.84 -32.83 -6.74
CA PHE A 8 -35.51 -32.78 -6.11
C PHE A 8 -34.48 -32.08 -7.01
N CYS A 9 -34.45 -32.38 -8.30
CA CYS A 9 -33.58 -31.69 -9.25
C CYS A 9 -33.91 -30.19 -9.35
N ALA A 10 -35.20 -29.82 -9.36
CA ALA A 10 -35.59 -28.41 -9.34
C ALA A 10 -35.15 -27.70 -8.05
N LEU A 11 -35.25 -28.36 -6.90
CA LEU A 11 -34.82 -27.80 -5.62
C LEU A 11 -33.29 -27.60 -5.55
N ILE A 12 -32.54 -28.58 -6.04
CA ILE A 12 -31.06 -28.50 -6.13
C ILE A 12 -30.66 -27.37 -7.09
N LEU A 13 -31.34 -27.23 -8.22
CA LEU A 13 -31.07 -26.16 -9.18
C LEU A 13 -31.36 -24.78 -8.59
N ILE A 14 -32.50 -24.62 -7.90
CA ILE A 14 -32.85 -23.36 -7.20
C ILE A 14 -31.85 -23.05 -6.09
N CYS A 15 -31.40 -24.07 -5.34
CA CYS A 15 -30.39 -23.91 -4.30
C CYS A 15 -29.03 -23.48 -4.89
N LEU A 16 -28.62 -24.04 -6.02
CA LEU A 16 -27.39 -23.64 -6.72
C LEU A 16 -27.48 -22.22 -7.28
N ILE A 17 -28.62 -21.82 -7.84
CA ILE A 17 -28.84 -20.46 -8.36
C ILE A 17 -28.81 -19.43 -7.22
N THR A 18 -29.41 -19.74 -6.07
CA THR A 18 -29.40 -18.86 -4.90
C THR A 18 -28.03 -18.80 -4.21
N LEU A 19 -27.26 -19.90 -4.20
CA LEU A 19 -25.89 -19.91 -3.69
C LEU A 19 -24.94 -19.05 -4.56
N LEU A 20 -25.11 -19.10 -5.89
CA LEU A 20 -24.37 -18.26 -6.84
C LEU A 20 -24.76 -16.77 -6.76
N ALA A 21 -26.01 -16.46 -6.39
CA ALA A 21 -26.48 -15.08 -6.22
C ALA A 21 -26.08 -14.44 -4.87
N SER A 22 -25.67 -15.25 -3.88
CA SER A 22 -25.26 -14.79 -2.55
C SER A 22 -23.82 -14.25 -2.53
N THR A 23 -22.94 -14.76 -3.39
CA THR A 23 -21.60 -14.20 -3.58
C THR A 23 -21.66 -13.08 -4.61
N ASN A 24 -22.25 -11.94 -4.27
CA ASN A 24 -22.09 -10.73 -5.09
C ASN A 24 -20.71 -10.10 -4.79
N PRO A 25 -19.70 -10.23 -5.66
CA PRO A 25 -18.44 -9.47 -5.51
C PRO A 25 -18.65 -7.94 -5.50
N LEU A 26 -19.84 -7.48 -5.88
CA LEU A 26 -20.28 -6.08 -5.89
C LEU A 26 -20.45 -5.45 -4.50
N GLU A 27 -20.63 -6.23 -3.43
CA GLU A 27 -20.83 -5.65 -2.09
C GLU A 27 -19.52 -5.15 -1.47
N VAL A 28 -18.38 -5.77 -1.82
CA VAL A 28 -17.05 -5.26 -1.46
C VAL A 28 -16.70 -4.00 -2.27
N ALA A 29 -17.14 -3.93 -3.53
CA ALA A 29 -16.84 -2.82 -4.45
C ALA A 29 -17.48 -1.48 -4.04
N ASN A 30 -18.55 -1.48 -3.24
CA ASN A 30 -19.24 -0.26 -2.80
C ASN A 30 -18.84 0.23 -1.41
N LYS A 31 -17.87 -0.43 -0.75
CA LYS A 31 -17.46 -0.03 0.61
C LYS A 31 -16.43 1.09 0.55
N ARG A 32 -16.83 2.29 1.00
CA ARG A 32 -15.89 3.41 1.21
C ARG A 32 -14.97 3.13 2.41
N LEU A 33 -13.75 2.67 2.12
CA LEU A 33 -12.72 2.43 3.13
C LEU A 33 -12.00 3.71 3.55
N LYS A 34 -11.48 3.72 4.78
CA LYS A 34 -10.51 4.72 5.27
C LYS A 34 -9.11 4.14 5.14
N ILE A 35 -8.28 4.74 4.30
CA ILE A 35 -6.97 4.21 3.92
C ILE A 35 -5.89 5.20 4.29
N LEU A 36 -4.83 4.72 4.95
CA LEU A 36 -3.64 5.49 5.26
C LEU A 36 -2.49 5.05 4.34
N VAL A 37 -2.02 5.96 3.49
CA VAL A 37 -0.86 5.75 2.62
C VAL A 37 0.37 6.32 3.30
N TYR A 38 1.30 5.44 3.67
CA TYR A 38 2.58 5.81 4.26
C TYR A 38 3.62 6.09 3.17
N SER A 39 4.11 7.32 3.07
CA SER A 39 5.01 7.77 1.98
C SER A 39 6.29 8.42 2.52
N PRO A 40 7.33 7.63 2.84
CA PRO A 40 8.64 8.19 3.16
C PRO A 40 9.29 8.76 1.89
N THR A 41 9.81 9.98 1.99
CA THR A 41 10.41 10.74 0.87
C THR A 41 11.87 10.34 0.62
N ILE A 42 12.08 9.06 0.34
CA ILE A 42 13.40 8.47 0.10
C ILE A 42 13.90 8.83 -1.30
N GLY A 43 12.97 8.92 -2.27
CA GLY A 43 13.27 9.29 -3.64
C GLY A 43 12.02 9.76 -4.40
N TRP A 44 12.23 10.55 -5.46
CA TRP A 44 11.15 11.15 -6.24
C TRP A 44 10.24 10.11 -6.90
N SER A 45 10.81 9.03 -7.45
CA SER A 45 10.04 7.94 -8.06
C SER A 45 9.14 7.25 -7.06
N HIS A 46 9.61 7.01 -5.83
CA HIS A 46 8.82 6.42 -4.75
C HIS A 46 7.65 7.33 -4.35
N MET A 47 7.91 8.63 -4.20
CA MET A 47 6.85 9.62 -3.89
C MET A 47 5.78 9.65 -4.98
N GLN A 48 6.17 9.68 -6.25
CA GLN A 48 5.25 9.68 -7.38
C GLN A 48 4.44 8.37 -7.48
N PHE A 49 5.08 7.22 -7.24
CA PHE A 49 4.40 5.93 -7.22
C PHE A 49 3.35 5.84 -6.11
N MET A 50 3.73 6.20 -4.88
CA MET A 50 2.81 6.21 -3.73
C MET A 50 1.69 7.23 -3.93
N GLY A 51 1.98 8.38 -4.54
CA GLY A 51 0.99 9.38 -4.90
C GLY A 51 -0.03 8.89 -5.92
N SER A 52 0.44 8.18 -6.96
CA SER A 52 -0.42 7.58 -7.98
C SER A 52 -1.38 6.54 -7.39
N ILE A 53 -0.90 5.73 -6.43
CA ILE A 53 -1.76 4.78 -5.69
C ILE A 53 -2.83 5.55 -4.93
N ALA A 54 -2.44 6.60 -4.19
CA ALA A 54 -3.38 7.37 -3.39
C ALA A 54 -4.45 8.07 -4.24
N ASP A 55 -4.06 8.68 -5.37
CA ASP A 55 -5.00 9.30 -6.31
C ASP A 55 -5.96 8.27 -6.92
N THR A 56 -5.49 7.07 -7.24
CA THR A 56 -6.33 5.97 -7.74
C THR A 56 -7.38 5.55 -6.69
N LEU A 57 -6.98 5.44 -5.42
CA LEU A 57 -7.87 5.08 -4.33
C LEU A 57 -8.92 6.15 -4.04
N VAL A 58 -8.54 7.44 -4.13
CA VAL A 58 -9.49 8.56 -4.07
C VAL A 58 -10.46 8.50 -5.25
N GLY A 59 -9.95 8.27 -6.47
CA GLY A 59 -10.78 8.11 -7.67
C GLY A 59 -11.79 6.97 -7.57
N ALA A 60 -11.46 5.91 -6.83
CA ALA A 60 -12.37 4.81 -6.50
C ALA A 60 -13.39 5.15 -5.39
N GLY A 61 -13.36 6.36 -4.81
CA GLY A 61 -14.31 6.84 -3.80
C GLY A 61 -13.88 6.60 -2.35
N HIS A 62 -12.67 6.10 -2.09
CA HIS A 62 -12.17 5.87 -0.73
C HIS A 62 -11.79 7.17 -0.01
N ASP A 63 -11.76 7.10 1.32
CA ASP A 63 -11.29 8.19 2.19
C ASP A 63 -9.79 7.98 2.46
N VAL A 64 -8.94 8.68 1.72
CA VAL A 64 -7.49 8.45 1.74
C VAL A 64 -6.79 9.56 2.50
N HIS A 65 -5.92 9.16 3.43
CA HIS A 65 -4.99 10.02 4.15
C HIS A 65 -3.57 9.66 3.72
N ILE A 66 -2.73 10.66 3.48
CA ILE A 66 -1.30 10.43 3.24
C ILE A 66 -0.53 10.87 4.47
N PHE A 67 0.35 9.99 4.96
CA PHE A 67 1.35 10.33 5.96
C PHE A 67 2.72 10.34 5.31
N ARG A 68 3.20 11.55 5.01
CA ARG A 68 4.48 11.79 4.36
C ARG A 68 5.55 12.01 5.42
N VAL A 69 6.59 11.19 5.36
CA VAL A 69 7.78 11.36 6.20
C VAL A 69 8.88 12.03 5.37
N SER A 70 9.22 13.27 5.72
CA SER A 70 10.30 14.05 5.10
C SER A 70 11.65 13.47 5.55
N MET A 71 12.29 12.66 4.71
CA MET A 71 13.59 12.06 4.95
C MET A 71 14.72 12.94 4.41
N ASN A 72 14.39 14.01 3.66
CA ASN A 72 15.34 14.95 3.08
C ASN A 72 14.67 16.32 2.92
N LYS A 73 15.38 17.40 3.28
CA LYS A 73 14.91 18.79 3.09
C LYS A 73 14.53 19.12 1.63
N ARG A 74 15.17 18.49 0.65
CA ARG A 74 14.82 18.61 -0.78
C ARG A 74 13.37 18.20 -1.04
N ALA A 75 12.85 17.19 -0.34
CA ALA A 75 11.49 16.70 -0.57
C ALA A 75 10.40 17.74 -0.26
N GLU A 76 10.70 18.74 0.57
CA GLU A 76 9.79 19.85 0.88
C GLU A 76 9.68 20.86 -0.27
N THR A 77 10.74 20.98 -1.07
CA THR A 77 10.80 21.89 -2.23
C THR A 77 10.23 21.27 -3.51
N LEU A 78 10.01 19.95 -3.51
CA LEU A 78 9.50 19.27 -4.67
C LEU A 78 7.99 19.51 -4.84
N PRO A 79 7.48 19.49 -6.08
CA PRO A 79 6.05 19.59 -6.33
C PRO A 79 5.28 18.54 -5.54
N LYS A 80 4.01 18.84 -5.22
CA LYS A 80 3.11 17.87 -4.60
C LYS A 80 3.11 16.57 -5.41
N GLU A 81 3.32 15.46 -4.70
CA GLU A 81 3.28 14.11 -5.28
C GLU A 81 1.86 13.65 -5.63
N VAL A 82 0.84 14.34 -5.10
CA VAL A 82 -0.58 13.96 -5.21
C VAL A 82 -1.44 15.17 -5.50
N PHE A 83 -2.38 15.03 -6.43
CA PHE A 83 -3.24 16.13 -6.87
C PHE A 83 -4.66 16.07 -6.27
N ASN A 84 -5.19 14.88 -5.98
CA ASN A 84 -6.60 14.72 -5.57
C ASN A 84 -6.79 14.42 -4.07
N VAL A 85 -5.73 14.02 -3.34
CA VAL A 85 -5.82 13.78 -1.88
C VAL A 85 -5.83 15.11 -1.12
N THR A 86 -6.87 15.31 -0.30
CA THR A 86 -7.03 16.49 0.56
C THR A 86 -6.40 16.31 1.94
N ASN A 87 -6.38 15.10 2.47
CA ASN A 87 -5.89 14.80 3.81
C ASN A 87 -4.40 14.43 3.80
N PHE A 88 -3.54 15.45 3.88
CA PHE A 88 -2.10 15.29 3.80
C PHE A 88 -1.41 15.63 5.14
N HIS A 89 -0.73 14.65 5.72
CA HIS A 89 -0.02 14.78 6.99
C HIS A 89 1.48 14.73 6.75
N ASN A 90 2.18 15.78 7.16
CA ASN A 90 3.63 15.89 6.99
C ASN A 90 4.35 15.72 8.32
N PHE A 91 5.31 14.81 8.35
CA PHE A 91 6.19 14.62 9.49
C PHE A 91 7.65 14.73 9.06
N VAL A 92 8.40 15.62 9.72
CA VAL A 92 9.85 15.74 9.52
C VAL A 92 10.53 15.21 10.78
N PRO A 93 11.23 14.07 10.73
CA PRO A 93 11.91 13.53 11.90
C PRO A 93 13.03 14.47 12.39
N ASN A 94 13.26 14.52 13.71
CA ASN A 94 14.26 15.39 14.34
C ASN A 94 15.69 15.17 13.80
N PHE A 95 16.03 13.93 13.39
CA PHE A 95 17.34 13.61 12.81
C PHE A 95 17.57 14.26 11.43
N VAL A 96 16.51 14.53 10.67
CA VAL A 96 16.56 15.27 9.39
C VAL A 96 16.64 16.77 9.67
N GLN A 97 15.87 17.27 10.64
CA GLN A 97 15.89 18.68 11.04
C GLN A 97 17.29 19.12 11.52
N THR A 98 17.95 18.25 12.30
CA THR A 98 19.31 18.48 12.82
C THR A 98 20.42 18.30 11.78
N GLY A 99 20.11 17.94 10.52
CA GLY A 99 21.08 17.75 9.45
C GLY A 99 21.99 16.52 9.64
N LYS A 100 21.67 15.65 10.59
CA LYS A 100 22.43 14.41 10.87
C LYS A 100 22.11 13.28 9.88
N PHE A 101 21.13 13.49 9.01
CA PHE A 101 20.71 12.56 7.99
C PHE A 101 20.59 13.29 6.66
N ASP A 102 21.50 12.99 5.75
CA ASP A 102 21.47 13.44 4.36
C ASP A 102 21.52 12.19 3.48
N ILE A 103 20.44 11.94 2.76
CA ILE A 103 20.32 10.79 1.84
C ILE A 103 21.47 10.82 0.81
N ASN A 104 21.93 12.01 0.40
CA ASN A 104 23.03 12.14 -0.56
C ASN A 104 24.40 11.77 0.05
N GLN A 105 24.50 11.74 1.38
CA GLN A 105 25.73 11.36 2.10
C GLN A 105 25.76 9.88 2.47
N MET A 106 24.68 9.13 2.24
CA MET A 106 24.76 7.68 2.39
C MET A 106 25.70 7.15 1.31
N ASP A 107 26.72 6.41 1.74
CA ASP A 107 27.67 5.76 0.84
C ASP A 107 26.97 4.85 -0.17
N ASN A 108 25.78 4.36 0.21
CA ASN A 108 24.85 3.64 -0.65
C ASN A 108 24.50 4.37 -1.98
N PHE A 109 24.38 5.69 -2.02
CA PHE A 109 24.06 6.40 -3.27
C PHE A 109 25.31 6.83 -4.07
N LYS A 110 26.51 6.71 -3.48
CA LYS A 110 27.77 7.00 -4.18
C LYS A 110 28.21 5.81 -5.02
N GLU A 111 28.15 4.59 -4.47
CA GLU A 111 28.55 3.37 -5.16
C GLU A 111 27.48 2.27 -5.05
N PRO A 112 26.46 2.29 -5.92
CA PRO A 112 25.31 1.38 -5.83
C PRO A 112 25.62 -0.10 -6.15
N PHE A 113 26.82 -0.44 -6.62
CA PHE A 113 27.21 -1.80 -7.02
C PHE A 113 28.43 -2.34 -6.27
N ASP A 114 28.82 -1.72 -5.16
CA ASP A 114 30.01 -2.12 -4.39
C ASP A 114 29.84 -3.47 -3.64
N GLY A 115 28.62 -4.02 -3.62
CA GLY A 115 28.26 -5.29 -2.95
C GLY A 115 28.39 -5.26 -1.42
N LYS A 116 28.72 -4.11 -0.83
CA LYS A 116 28.96 -3.91 0.61
C LYS A 116 27.90 -3.01 1.25
N SER A 117 27.21 -2.24 0.41
CA SER A 117 26.15 -1.29 0.75
C SER A 117 24.76 -1.92 0.61
N PHE A 118 23.72 -1.29 1.17
CA PHE A 118 22.29 -1.72 1.16
C PHE A 118 21.70 -1.93 -0.26
N ASN A 119 22.46 -1.67 -1.31
CA ASN A 119 22.01 -1.54 -2.70
C ASN A 119 21.93 -2.85 -3.47
N THR A 120 21.48 -3.94 -2.87
CA THR A 120 20.88 -4.99 -3.70
C THR A 120 19.44 -4.59 -4.04
N PHE A 121 19.33 -3.53 -4.85
CA PHE A 121 18.15 -3.09 -5.60
C PHE A 121 16.80 -3.40 -4.93
N LEU A 122 16.53 -2.92 -3.71
CA LEU A 122 15.24 -3.05 -2.98
C LEU A 122 14.61 -4.46 -2.86
N PHE A 123 15.19 -5.50 -3.48
CA PHE A 123 14.58 -6.81 -3.73
C PHE A 123 15.53 -7.96 -3.41
N GLN A 124 16.76 -7.68 -3.02
CA GLN A 124 17.69 -8.71 -2.59
C GLN A 124 18.30 -8.33 -1.23
N THR A 125 18.39 -9.36 -0.39
CA THR A 125 18.95 -9.41 0.97
C THR A 125 17.99 -9.11 2.12
N ASN A 126 18.07 -10.01 3.09
CA ASN A 126 17.73 -10.15 4.53
C ASN A 126 16.85 -9.09 5.24
N ILE A 127 16.68 -7.89 4.71
CA ILE A 127 15.80 -6.84 5.24
C ILE A 127 14.36 -7.06 4.77
N ILE A 128 14.14 -7.64 3.59
CA ILE A 128 12.81 -8.17 3.22
C ILE A 128 12.39 -9.28 4.17
N GLU A 129 13.30 -10.12 4.68
CA GLU A 129 12.98 -11.08 5.73
C GLU A 129 12.55 -10.39 7.04
N GLN A 130 13.15 -9.25 7.39
CA GLN A 130 12.70 -8.47 8.55
C GLN A 130 11.30 -7.89 8.33
N PHE A 131 11.01 -7.35 7.13
CA PHE A 131 9.65 -6.92 6.80
C PHE A 131 8.67 -8.08 6.76
N GLY A 132 9.05 -9.26 6.27
CA GLY A 132 8.26 -10.47 6.31
C GLY A 132 7.94 -10.90 7.75
N LYS A 133 8.92 -10.85 8.66
CA LYS A 133 8.73 -11.14 10.09
C LYS A 133 7.83 -10.11 10.75
N ILE A 134 8.07 -8.81 10.54
CA ILE A 134 7.24 -7.72 11.09
C ILE A 134 5.81 -7.82 10.55
N THR A 135 5.63 -8.06 9.25
CA THR A 135 4.31 -8.23 8.65
C THR A 135 3.63 -9.48 9.19
N SER A 136 4.35 -10.59 9.37
CA SER A 136 3.81 -11.82 9.94
C SER A 136 3.41 -11.67 11.41
N GLU A 137 4.14 -10.88 12.19
CA GLU A 137 3.81 -10.54 13.59
C GLU A 137 2.56 -9.65 13.65
N ILE A 138 2.48 -8.63 12.79
CA ILE A 138 1.32 -7.73 12.70
C ILE A 138 0.07 -8.49 12.23
N CYS A 139 0.21 -9.41 11.27
CA CYS A 139 -0.88 -10.24 10.75
C CYS A 139 -1.25 -11.41 11.65
N ARG A 140 -0.38 -11.84 12.57
CA ARG A 140 -0.68 -12.86 13.59
C ARG A 140 -1.52 -12.35 14.75
N GLY A 141 -1.85 -11.05 14.76
CA GLY A 141 -2.80 -10.37 15.65
C GLY A 141 -3.00 -11.08 16.99
N ASN A 142 -2.29 -10.61 18.02
CA ASN A 142 -2.38 -11.05 19.43
C ASN A 142 -3.54 -11.99 19.78
#